data_AF-A0A7S2VZI6-F1
#
_entry.id   AF-A0A7S2VZI6-F1
#
_cell.length_a   1.000
_cell.length_b   1.000
_cell.length_c   1.000
_cell.angle_alpha   90.00
_cell.angle_beta   90.00
_cell.angle_gamma   90.00
#
_symmetry.space_group_name_H-M   'P 1'
#
loop_
_entity.id
_entity.type
_entity.pdbx_description
1 polymer ?
#
loop_
_entity_poly.entity_id
_entity_poly.type
_entity_poly.pdbx_seq_one_letter_code
_entity_poly.pdbx_strand_id
1 'polypeptide(L)'
;SNEARVPVSIWMRNIQMAFFSLFIAVIHKQVMIVGKKEAFFHGFTNWVWMLLVLQAGGGLLVAAVMKYTDSILKGLATGVSVIVSSLMSMAIFGSPITRHFAVGAIMIVFSAYSFTSEIPAAKNAKLK
;
A
#
# COMPACT_ATOMS: atom_id res chain seq x y z
N SER A 1 37.65 7.44 -9.34
CA SER A 1 36.98 6.36 -8.59
C SER A 1 35.47 6.53 -8.74
N ASN A 2 34.91 5.99 -9.82
CA ASN A 2 33.47 6.01 -10.04
C ASN A 2 32.84 4.95 -9.16
N GLU A 3 32.45 5.34 -7.95
CA GLU A 3 31.64 4.50 -7.07
C GLU A 3 30.25 4.36 -7.69
N ALA A 4 30.05 3.26 -8.44
CA ALA A 4 28.72 2.78 -8.75
C ALA A 4 28.02 2.45 -7.43
N ARG A 5 27.29 3.42 -6.88
CA ARG A 5 26.47 3.23 -5.68
C ARG A 5 25.46 2.15 -6.01
N VAL A 6 25.73 0.93 -5.56
CA VAL A 6 24.82 -0.20 -5.71
C VAL A 6 23.49 0.26 -5.11
N PRO A 7 22.40 0.38 -5.90
CA PRO A 7 21.15 0.89 -5.38
C PRO A 7 20.71 -0.03 -4.25
N VAL A 8 20.49 0.53 -3.06
CA VAL A 8 20.09 -0.21 -1.87
C VAL A 8 18.87 -1.05 -2.24
N SER A 9 19.00 -2.37 -2.09
CA SER A 9 17.94 -3.31 -2.43
C SER A 9 16.65 -2.93 -1.68
N ILE A 10 15.51 -2.96 -2.38
CA ILE A 10 14.17 -2.74 -1.79
C ILE A 10 13.96 -3.64 -0.57
N TRP A 11 14.57 -4.84 -0.58
CA TRP A 11 14.59 -5.77 0.55
C TRP A 11 15.32 -5.21 1.77
N MET A 12 16.47 -4.55 1.58
CA MET A 12 17.24 -3.94 2.66
C MET A 12 16.45 -2.81 3.33
N ARG A 13 15.76 -1.98 2.53
CA ARG A 13 14.87 -0.94 3.05
C ARG A 13 13.69 -1.52 3.82
N ASN A 14 13.08 -2.60 3.32
CA ASN A 14 11.98 -3.26 4.03
C ASN A 14 12.43 -3.85 5.38
N ILE A 15 13.63 -4.45 5.42
CA ILE A 15 14.23 -4.99 6.65
C ILE A 15 14.55 -3.86 7.65
N GLN A 16 15.10 -2.74 7.18
CA GLN A 16 15.38 -1.57 8.03
C GLN A 16 14.07 -1.04 8.67
N MET A 17 13.00 -0.91 7.88
CA MET A 17 11.70 -0.46 8.39
C MET A 17 11.09 -1.46 9.38
N ALA A 18 11.22 -2.76 9.11
CA ALA A 18 10.76 -3.81 10.03
C ALA A 18 11.54 -3.78 11.36
N PHE A 19 12.85 -3.53 11.31
CA PHE A 19 13.68 -3.39 12.51
C PHE A 19 13.25 -2.19 13.36
N PHE A 20 13.03 -1.03 12.74
CA PHE A 20 12.51 0.15 13.45
C PHE A 20 11.10 -0.09 14.01
N SER A 21 10.23 -0.78 13.27
CA SER A 21 8.88 -1.12 13.73
C SER A 21 8.92 -2.02 14.96
N LEU A 22 9.78 -3.05 14.98
CA LEU A 22 9.97 -3.92 16.13
C LEU A 22 10.46 -3.15 17.35
N PHE A 23 11.44 -2.26 17.16
CA PHE A 23 12.00 -1.45 18.25
C PHE A 23 10.94 -0.54 18.88
N ILE A 24 10.16 0.16 18.05
CA ILE A 24 9.05 1.01 18.50
C ILE A 24 7.98 0.17 19.22
N ALA A 25 7.64 -1.02 18.69
CA ALA A 25 6.64 -1.90 19.31
C ALA A 25 7.07 -2.36 20.71
N VAL A 26 8.36 -2.68 20.89
CA VAL A 26 8.92 -3.06 22.20
C VAL A 26 8.85 -1.88 23.18
N ILE A 27 9.26 -0.67 22.76
CA ILE A 27 9.16 0.53 23.61
C ILE A 27 7.70 0.82 23.97
N HIS A 28 6.79 0.78 22.99
CA HIS A 28 5.37 1.02 23.20
C HIS A 28 4.78 0.05 24.22
N LYS A 29 5.14 -1.25 24.14
CA LYS A 29 4.76 -2.27 25.11
C LYS A 29 5.31 -1.97 26.51
N GLN A 30 6.56 -1.53 26.60
CA GLN A 30 7.19 -1.17 27.88
C GLN A 30 6.56 0.07 28.52
N VAL A 31 6.11 1.05 27.73
CA VAL A 31 5.47 2.28 28.24
C VAL A 31 3.99 2.08 28.58
N MET A 32 3.24 1.36 27.74
CA MET A 32 1.78 1.23 27.87
C MET A 32 1.34 0.07 28.77
N ILE A 33 2.21 -0.94 28.98
CA ILE A 33 1.91 -2.15 29.76
C ILE A 33 2.85 -2.25 30.98
N VAL A 34 3.18 -1.11 31.57
CA VAL A 34 3.91 -1.07 32.86
C VAL A 34 3.02 -1.72 33.93
N GLY A 35 3.48 -2.85 34.49
CA GLY A 35 2.89 -3.44 35.70
C GLY A 35 2.06 -4.73 35.52
N LYS A 36 1.77 -5.16 34.29
CA LYS A 36 1.12 -6.46 34.04
C LYS A 36 2.15 -7.52 33.64
N LYS A 37 2.35 -8.56 34.47
CA LYS A 37 3.22 -9.72 34.19
C LYS A 37 2.59 -10.70 33.19
N GLU A 38 1.86 -10.20 32.21
CA GLU A 38 1.31 -11.06 31.16
C GLU A 38 2.45 -11.46 30.21
N ALA A 39 2.53 -12.74 29.89
CA ALA A 39 3.50 -13.24 28.92
C ALA A 39 3.35 -12.48 27.59
N PHE A 40 4.47 -12.24 26.88
CA PHE A 40 4.48 -11.48 25.61
C PHE A 40 3.51 -12.05 24.55
N PHE A 41 3.14 -13.33 24.70
CA PHE A 41 2.24 -14.08 23.82
C PHE A 41 0.86 -14.34 24.43
N HIS A 42 0.50 -13.70 25.54
CA HIS A 42 -0.79 -13.95 26.17
C HIS A 42 -1.92 -13.36 25.31
N GLY A 43 -2.80 -14.22 24.79
CA GLY A 43 -3.85 -13.85 23.83
C GLY A 43 -3.49 -14.05 22.35
N PHE A 44 -2.32 -14.63 22.02
CA PHE A 44 -2.00 -15.08 20.65
C PHE A 44 -2.91 -16.25 20.24
N THR A 45 -4.11 -15.91 19.81
CA THR A 45 -5.08 -16.84 19.24
C THR A 45 -4.65 -17.20 17.81
N ASN A 46 -5.05 -18.37 17.29
CA ASN A 46 -4.78 -18.79 15.90
C ASN A 46 -5.18 -17.72 14.86
N TRP A 47 -6.21 -16.92 15.15
CA TRP A 47 -6.61 -15.76 14.35
C TRP A 47 -5.52 -14.68 14.24
N VAL A 48 -4.79 -14.41 15.32
CA VAL A 48 -3.70 -13.43 15.33
C VAL A 48 -2.56 -13.92 14.43
N TRP A 49 -2.24 -15.21 14.44
CA TRP A 49 -1.25 -15.80 13.55
C TRP A 49 -1.67 -15.69 12.07
N MET A 50 -2.93 -15.99 11.76
CA MET A 50 -3.47 -15.83 10.40
C MET A 50 -3.40 -14.36 9.94
N LEU A 51 -3.80 -13.42 10.80
CA LEU A 51 -3.70 -11.98 10.53
C LEU A 51 -2.25 -11.54 10.33
N LEU A 52 -1.31 -12.05 11.13
CA LEU A 52 0.11 -11.73 10.99
C LEU A 52 0.66 -12.17 9.64
N VAL A 53 0.38 -13.42 9.24
CA VAL A 53 0.83 -13.99 7.97
C VAL A 53 0.19 -13.26 6.80
N LEU A 54 -1.11 -12.99 6.88
CA LEU A 54 -1.83 -12.25 5.84
C LEU A 54 -1.28 -10.83 5.70
N GLN A 55 -1.02 -10.14 6.81
CA GLN A 55 -0.53 -8.77 6.80
C GLN A 55 0.92 -8.67 6.31
N ALA A 56 1.79 -9.59 6.75
CA ALA A 56 3.15 -9.70 6.25
C ALA A 56 3.17 -10.06 4.75
N GLY A 57 2.35 -11.02 4.34
CA GLY A 57 2.19 -11.42 2.94
C GLY A 57 1.66 -10.29 2.06
N GLY A 58 0.67 -9.53 2.53
CA GLY A 58 0.15 -8.35 1.86
C GLY A 58 1.22 -7.28 1.64
N GLY A 59 2.03 -6.98 2.66
CA GLY A 59 3.16 -6.06 2.55
C GLY A 59 4.21 -6.52 1.52
N LEU A 60 4.56 -7.80 1.52
CA LEU A 60 5.49 -8.39 0.56
C LEU A 60 4.94 -8.37 -0.87
N LEU A 61 3.65 -8.65 -1.07
CA LEU A 61 3.00 -8.62 -2.38
C LEU A 61 2.98 -7.19 -2.93
N VAL A 62 2.67 -6.20 -2.10
CA VAL A 62 2.71 -4.78 -2.48
C VAL A 62 4.12 -4.33 -2.86
N ALA A 63 5.16 -4.81 -2.15
CA ALA A 63 6.56 -4.55 -2.47
C ALA A 63 7.01 -5.24 -3.76
N ALA A 64 6.55 -6.47 -4.00
CA ALA A 64 6.79 -7.18 -5.25
C ALA A 64 6.13 -6.43 -6.42
N VAL A 65 4.86 -6.04 -6.32
CA VAL A 65 4.16 -5.26 -7.34
C VAL A 65 4.89 -3.93 -7.63
N MET A 66 5.39 -3.24 -6.60
CA MET A 66 6.21 -2.01 -6.77
C MET A 66 7.51 -2.24 -7.54
N LYS A 67 8.11 -3.44 -7.41
CA LYS A 67 9.34 -3.77 -8.14
C LYS A 67 9.09 -3.93 -9.65
N TYR A 68 7.86 -4.28 -10.05
CA TYR A 68 7.51 -4.56 -11.44
C TYR A 68 6.60 -3.50 -12.09
N THR A 69 6.07 -2.55 -11.31
CA THR A 69 5.10 -1.55 -11.80
C THR A 69 5.67 -0.15 -11.69
N ASP A 70 5.49 0.67 -12.72
CA ASP A 70 5.83 2.09 -12.66
C ASP A 70 5.01 2.79 -11.57
N SER A 71 5.68 3.59 -10.74
CA SER A 71 5.08 4.26 -9.57
C SER A 71 3.83 5.10 -9.90
N ILE A 72 3.70 5.55 -11.16
CA ILE A 72 2.54 6.31 -11.67
C ILE A 72 1.33 5.39 -11.86
N LEU A 73 1.50 4.24 -12.50
CA LEU A 73 0.41 3.30 -12.77
C LEU A 73 -0.16 2.73 -11.47
N LYS A 74 0.68 2.54 -10.46
CA LYS A 74 0.21 2.12 -9.13
C LYS A 74 -0.61 3.20 -8.42
N GLY A 75 -0.20 4.46 -8.50
CA GLY A 75 -0.97 5.58 -7.95
C GLY A 75 -2.35 5.67 -8.59
N LEU A 76 -2.40 5.56 -9.92
CA LEU A 76 -3.64 5.51 -10.69
C LEU A 76 -4.53 4.32 -10.28
N ALA A 77 -3.96 3.11 -10.24
CA ALA A 77 -4.68 1.90 -9.88
C ALA A 77 -5.26 1.96 -8.45
N THR A 78 -4.51 2.55 -7.52
CA THR A 78 -4.97 2.76 -6.14
C THR A 78 -6.15 3.72 -6.10
N GLY A 79 -6.09 4.85 -6.82
CA GLY A 79 -7.18 5.81 -6.90
C GLY A 79 -8.45 5.21 -7.51
N VAL A 80 -8.33 4.49 -8.63
CA VAL A 80 -9.47 3.80 -9.27
C VAL A 80 -10.06 2.75 -8.34
N SER A 81 -9.22 1.97 -7.63
CA SER A 81 -9.67 0.97 -6.66
C SER A 81 -10.51 1.58 -5.54
N VAL A 82 -10.11 2.74 -5.00
CA VAL A 82 -10.88 3.45 -3.95
C VAL A 82 -12.26 3.87 -4.45
N ILE A 83 -12.38 4.35 -5.69
CA ILE A 83 -13.68 4.72 -6.27
C ILE A 83 -14.56 3.50 -6.44
N VAL A 84 -14.03 2.44 -7.07
CA VAL A 84 -14.79 1.20 -7.29
C VAL A 84 -15.23 0.60 -5.96
N SER A 85 -14.35 0.57 -4.95
CA SER A 85 -14.69 0.12 -3.61
C SER A 85 -15.76 0.99 -2.96
N SER A 86 -15.72 2.30 -3.17
CA SER A 86 -16.72 3.23 -2.65
C SER A 86 -18.07 3.07 -3.37
N LEU A 87 -18.08 2.86 -4.69
CA LEU A 87 -19.29 2.58 -5.47
C LEU A 87 -19.92 1.23 -5.07
N MET A 88 -19.09 0.21 -4.89
CA MET A 88 -19.53 -1.10 -4.41
C MET A 88 -20.11 -1.01 -2.99
N SER A 89 -19.44 -0.26 -2.11
CA SER A 89 -19.93 0.03 -0.76
C SER A 89 -21.26 0.80 -0.81
N MET A 90 -21.41 1.79 -1.69
CA MET A 90 -22.66 2.51 -1.89
C MET A 90 -23.79 1.60 -2.36
N ALA A 91 -23.52 0.68 -3.30
CA ALA A 91 -24.52 -0.25 -3.82
C ALA A 91 -25.00 -1.26 -2.75
N ILE A 92 -24.11 -1.67 -1.84
CA ILE A 92 -24.40 -2.66 -0.79
C ILE A 92 -24.98 -2.01 0.47
N PHE A 93 -24.45 -0.85 0.89
CA PHE A 93 -24.80 -0.17 2.15
C PHE A 93 -25.77 1.02 1.99
N GLY A 94 -26.11 1.43 0.77
CA GLY A 94 -27.11 2.48 0.50
C GLY A 94 -26.73 3.89 1.00
N SER A 95 -25.45 4.16 1.21
CA SER A 95 -24.97 5.40 1.83
C SER A 95 -25.10 6.62 0.89
N PRO A 96 -25.53 7.81 1.38
CA PRO A 96 -25.74 8.98 0.53
C PRO A 96 -24.44 9.54 -0.05
N ILE A 97 -24.50 9.99 -1.30
CA ILE A 97 -23.36 10.58 -2.03
C ILE A 97 -22.89 11.87 -1.33
N THR A 98 -21.69 11.84 -0.77
CA THR A 98 -21.01 13.06 -0.30
C THR A 98 -20.44 13.80 -1.51
N ARG A 99 -20.71 15.11 -1.64
CA ARG A 99 -20.20 15.95 -2.75
C ARG A 99 -18.67 15.85 -2.94
N HIS A 100 -17.94 15.66 -1.85
CA HIS A 100 -16.49 15.43 -1.84
C HIS A 100 -16.06 14.17 -2.59
N PHE A 101 -16.86 13.09 -2.54
CA PHE A 101 -16.59 11.86 -3.28
C PHE A 101 -16.76 12.06 -4.79
N ALA A 102 -17.80 12.78 -5.20
CA ALA A 102 -18.05 13.07 -6.61
C ALA A 102 -16.90 13.87 -7.26
N VAL A 103 -16.37 14.87 -6.56
CA VAL A 103 -15.20 15.65 -7.04
C VAL A 103 -13.96 14.77 -7.18
N GLY A 104 -13.67 13.94 -6.17
CA GLY A 104 -12.56 12.98 -6.22
C GLY A 104 -12.71 11.95 -7.35
N ALA A 105 -13.93 11.47 -7.58
CA ALA A 105 -14.24 10.52 -8.65
C ALA A 105 -13.97 11.11 -10.04
N ILE A 106 -14.44 12.34 -10.30
CA ILE A 106 -14.21 13.03 -11.57
C ILE A 106 -12.71 13.26 -11.81
N MET A 107 -11.97 13.67 -10.78
CA MET A 107 -10.53 13.96 -10.90
C MET A 107 -9.72 12.70 -11.27
N ILE A 108 -10.04 11.55 -10.68
CA ILE A 108 -9.37 10.29 -11.00
C ILE A 108 -9.76 9.78 -12.39
N VAL A 109 -11.03 9.90 -12.79
CA VAL A 109 -11.48 9.55 -14.16
C VAL A 109 -10.76 10.42 -15.20
N PHE A 110 -10.64 11.72 -14.94
CA PHE A 110 -9.89 12.64 -15.80
C PHE A 110 -8.41 12.25 -15.89
N SER A 111 -7.77 11.95 -14.75
CA SER A 111 -6.38 11.49 -14.70
C SER A 111 -6.18 10.17 -15.46
N ALA A 112 -7.09 9.21 -15.31
CA ALA A 112 -7.03 7.93 -16.01
C ALA A 112 -7.21 8.11 -17.52
N TYR A 113 -8.12 8.98 -17.94
CA TYR A 113 -8.32 9.29 -19.36
C TYR A 113 -7.08 9.97 -19.98
N SER A 114 -6.51 10.96 -19.31
CA SER A 114 -5.29 11.62 -19.79
C SER A 114 -4.13 10.63 -19.91
N PHE A 115 -3.94 9.76 -18.90
CA PHE A 115 -2.90 8.74 -18.94
C PHE A 115 -3.14 7.71 -20.05
N THR A 116 -4.38 7.25 -20.26
CA THR A 116 -4.71 6.32 -21.34
C THR A 116 -4.48 6.94 -22.72
N SER A 117 -4.63 8.27 -22.86
CA SER A 117 -4.39 8.97 -24.13
C SER A 117 -2.90 9.16 -24.46
N GLU A 118 -2.02 9.12 -23.46
CA GLU A 118 -0.56 9.21 -23.65
C GLU A 118 0.09 7.85 -24.00
N ILE A 119 -0.53 6.73 -23.58
CA ILE A 119 -0.06 5.37 -23.92
C ILE A 119 -0.06 5.07 -25.45
N PRO A 120 -1.02 5.51 -26.27
CA PRO A 120 -0.96 5.41 -27.74
C PRO A 120 0.22 6.14 -28.37
N ALA A 121 0.71 7.23 -27.77
CA ALA A 121 1.83 8.02 -28.31
C ALA A 121 3.18 7.31 -28.09
N ALA A 122 3.36 6.63 -26.96
CA ALA A 122 4.57 5.87 -26.66
C ALA A 122 4.75 4.62 -27.54
N LYS A 123 3.66 4.03 -28.03
CA LYS A 123 3.71 2.89 -28.96
C LYS A 123 4.13 3.30 -30.38
N ASN A 124 3.79 4.51 -30.81
CA ASN A 124 4.14 5.04 -32.13
C ASN A 124 5.57 5.64 -32.21
N ALA A 125 6.17 6.02 -31.07
CA ALA A 125 7.54 6.53 -31.03
C ALA A 125 8.62 5.41 -31.08
N LYS A 126 8.27 4.15 -30.82
CA LYS A 126 9.17 2.98 -30.96
C LYS A 126 9.09 2.28 -32.33
N LEU A 127 8.22 2.75 -33.22
CA LEU A 127 8.02 2.20 -34.56
C LEU A 127 8.54 3.14 -35.66
N LYS A 128 9.34 4.15 -35.30
CA LYS A 128 10.00 5.06 -36.25
C LYS A 128 11.52 5.04 -36.06
#